data_AF-A0A3P5XFD8-F1
#
_entry.id   AF-A0A3P5XFD8-F1
#
_cell.length_a   1.000
_cell.length_b   1.000
_cell.length_c   1.000
_cell.angle_alpha   90.00
_cell.angle_beta   90.00
_cell.angle_gamma   90.00
#
_symmetry.space_group_name_H-M   'P 1'
#
loop_
_entity.id
_entity.type
_entity.pdbx_description
1 polymer ?
#
loop_
_entity_poly.entity_id
_entity_poly.type
_entity_poly.pdbx_seq_one_letter_code
_entity_poly.pdbx_strand_id
1 'polypeptide(L)'
;MNNKIWKIGLFTGLISFVLLIFGVRTVLGQTLEWKNYIAFGLFGLSVGALVLLILFYELKIAFRIFMVAIVLGFAELFRSFLMDTNGLGDLAGILSLFIITSFGLGVALIVQFIVILMRKEKA
;
A
#
# COMPACT_ATOMS: atom_id res chain seq x y z
N MET A 1 -16.11 -18.43 -0.01
CA MET A 1 -15.24 -17.25 0.26
C MET A 1 -15.91 -16.41 1.33
N ASN A 2 -15.25 -16.14 2.46
CA ASN A 2 -15.87 -15.35 3.52
C ASN A 2 -16.13 -13.93 2.98
N ASN A 3 -17.40 -13.50 2.90
CA ASN A 3 -17.80 -12.22 2.30
C ASN A 3 -17.06 -10.99 2.88
N LYS A 4 -16.43 -11.15 4.05
CA LYS A 4 -15.62 -10.13 4.71
C LYS A 4 -14.25 -9.90 4.05
N ILE A 5 -13.61 -10.92 3.48
CA ILE A 5 -12.23 -10.82 2.96
C ILE A 5 -12.19 -9.96 1.68
N TRP A 6 -13.08 -10.26 0.74
CA TRP A 6 -13.16 -9.49 -0.50
C TRP A 6 -13.48 -8.01 -0.24
N LYS A 7 -14.34 -7.74 0.74
CA LYS A 7 -14.63 -6.36 1.19
C LYS A 7 -13.38 -5.64 1.71
N ILE A 8 -12.52 -6.30 2.48
CA ILE A 8 -11.29 -5.69 3.01
C ILE A 8 -10.31 -5.36 1.87
N GLY A 9 -10.08 -6.30 0.95
CA GLY A 9 -9.20 -6.07 -0.21
C GLY A 9 -9.71 -4.93 -1.09
N LEU A 10 -11.00 -4.95 -1.43
CA LEU A 10 -11.65 -3.89 -2.22
C LEU A 10 -11.56 -2.53 -1.51
N PHE A 11 -11.88 -2.49 -0.23
CA PHE A 11 -11.84 -1.25 0.56
C PHE A 11 -10.42 -0.67 0.65
N THR A 12 -9.40 -1.53 0.83
CA THR A 12 -8.00 -1.08 0.90
C THR A 12 -7.51 -0.54 -0.44
N GLY A 13 -7.90 -1.19 -1.55
CA GLY A 13 -7.58 -0.69 -2.88
C GLY A 13 -8.27 0.63 -3.21
N LEU A 14 -9.56 0.74 -2.86
CA LEU A 14 -10.36 1.94 -3.09
C LEU A 14 -9.86 3.13 -2.26
N ILE A 15 -9.51 2.90 -0.98
CA ILE A 15 -8.86 3.93 -0.15
C ILE A 15 -7.53 4.34 -0.76
N SER A 16 -6.67 3.40 -1.16
CA SER A 16 -5.36 3.72 -1.75
C SER A 16 -5.50 4.58 -3.00
N PHE A 17 -6.49 4.28 -3.85
CA PHE A 17 -6.81 5.07 -5.03
C PHE A 17 -7.27 6.49 -4.67
N VAL A 18 -8.21 6.62 -3.73
CA VAL A 18 -8.73 7.92 -3.28
C VAL A 18 -7.63 8.76 -2.64
N LEU A 19 -6.77 8.17 -1.81
CA LEU A 19 -5.67 8.87 -1.16
C LEU A 19 -4.64 9.39 -2.18
N LEU A 20 -4.35 8.64 -3.24
CA LEU A 20 -3.47 9.11 -4.32
C LEU A 20 -4.07 10.31 -5.06
N ILE A 21 -5.36 10.24 -5.42
CA ILE A 21 -6.06 11.37 -6.05
C ILE A 21 -6.03 12.57 -5.12
N PHE A 22 -6.33 12.38 -3.84
CA PHE A 22 -6.34 13.44 -2.85
C PHE A 22 -4.95 14.07 -2.66
N GLY A 23 -3.91 13.26 -2.54
CA GLY A 23 -2.53 13.75 -2.42
C GLY A 23 -2.10 14.57 -3.63
N VAL A 24 -2.27 14.03 -4.84
CA VAL A 24 -1.76 14.70 -6.03
C VAL A 24 -2.61 15.91 -6.42
N ARG A 25 -3.94 15.80 -6.36
CA ARG A 25 -4.84 16.90 -6.77
C ARG A 25 -4.97 17.98 -5.70
N THR A 26 -5.16 17.59 -4.45
CA THR A 26 -5.54 18.52 -3.38
C THR A 26 -4.32 19.04 -2.64
N VAL A 27 -3.35 18.17 -2.33
CA VAL A 27 -2.16 18.57 -1.56
C VAL A 27 -1.10 19.20 -2.47
N LEU A 28 -0.80 18.55 -3.60
CA LEU A 28 0.16 19.06 -4.60
C LEU A 28 -0.41 20.20 -5.46
N GLY A 29 -1.74 20.33 -5.54
CA GLY A 29 -2.40 21.28 -6.44
C GLY A 29 -2.23 20.98 -7.93
N GLN A 30 -1.77 19.78 -8.30
CA GLN A 30 -1.56 19.42 -9.70
C GLN A 30 -2.87 19.06 -10.41
N THR A 31 -2.98 19.45 -11.68
CA THR A 31 -4.07 19.02 -12.57
C THR A 31 -3.87 17.58 -12.98
N LEU A 32 -4.83 16.71 -12.63
CA LEU A 32 -4.80 15.30 -13.00
C LEU A 32 -5.25 15.09 -14.45
N GLU A 33 -4.36 14.53 -15.27
CA GLU A 33 -4.71 14.00 -16.58
C GLU A 33 -5.36 12.61 -16.47
N TRP A 34 -6.06 12.19 -17.53
CA TRP A 34 -6.69 10.87 -17.61
C TRP A 34 -5.70 9.72 -17.34
N LYS A 35 -4.45 9.85 -17.79
CA LYS A 35 -3.39 8.86 -17.56
C LYS A 35 -3.09 8.66 -16.07
N ASN A 36 -3.18 9.72 -15.26
CA ASN A 36 -2.93 9.64 -13.82
C ASN A 36 -4.01 8.82 -13.12
N TYR A 37 -5.28 8.99 -13.49
CA TYR A 37 -6.38 8.20 -12.94
C TYR A 37 -6.21 6.71 -13.24
N ILE A 38 -5.77 6.35 -14.45
CA ILE A 38 -5.46 4.96 -14.80
C ILE A 38 -4.32 4.42 -13.93
N ALA A 39 -3.21 5.16 -13.81
CA ALA A 39 -2.06 4.75 -13.00
C ALA A 39 -2.43 4.54 -11.52
N PHE A 40 -3.17 5.48 -10.93
CA PHE A 40 -3.63 5.35 -9.54
C PHE A 40 -4.63 4.20 -9.39
N GLY A 41 -5.49 3.98 -10.38
CA GLY A 41 -6.43 2.86 -10.40
C GLY A 41 -5.71 1.52 -10.40
N LEU A 42 -4.67 1.37 -11.24
CA LEU A 42 -3.83 0.18 -11.28
C LEU A 42 -3.09 -0.04 -9.95
N PHE A 43 -2.57 1.02 -9.33
CA PHE A 43 -1.94 0.92 -8.02
C PHE A 43 -2.94 0.45 -6.95
N GLY A 44 -4.11 1.10 -6.87
CA GLY A 44 -5.16 0.72 -5.92
C GLY A 44 -5.63 -0.72 -6.10
N LEU A 45 -5.86 -1.15 -7.35
CA LEU A 45 -6.21 -2.54 -7.66
C LEU A 45 -5.10 -3.51 -7.24
N SER A 46 -3.84 -3.19 -7.50
CA SER A 46 -2.70 -4.03 -7.11
C SER A 46 -2.60 -4.18 -5.60
N VAL A 47 -2.70 -3.09 -4.84
CA VAL A 47 -2.69 -3.13 -3.38
C VAL A 47 -3.88 -3.92 -2.84
N GLY A 48 -5.08 -3.69 -3.38
CA GLY A 48 -6.29 -4.43 -2.99
C GLY A 48 -6.19 -5.93 -3.28
N ALA A 49 -5.65 -6.31 -4.43
CA ALA A 49 -5.41 -7.69 -4.81
C ALA A 49 -4.38 -8.37 -3.89
N LEU A 50 -3.27 -7.68 -3.57
CA LEU A 50 -2.27 -8.18 -2.64
C LEU A 50 -2.86 -8.43 -1.24
N VAL A 51 -3.63 -7.48 -0.71
CA VAL A 51 -4.32 -7.64 0.58
C VAL A 51 -5.29 -8.82 0.55
N LEU A 52 -6.03 -8.97 -0.56
CA LEU A 52 -6.94 -10.09 -0.73
C LEU A 52 -6.19 -11.42 -0.73
N LEU A 53 -5.09 -11.54 -1.48
CA LEU A 53 -4.27 -12.76 -1.54
C LEU A 53 -3.71 -13.13 -0.17
N ILE A 54 -3.14 -12.16 0.55
CA ILE A 54 -2.59 -12.37 1.90
C ILE A 54 -3.68 -12.91 2.84
N LEU A 55 -4.88 -12.32 2.82
CA LEU A 55 -5.99 -12.76 3.65
C LEU A 55 -6.59 -14.10 3.19
N PHE A 56 -6.61 -14.38 1.88
CA PHE A 56 -7.08 -15.63 1.31
C PHE A 56 -6.23 -16.82 1.78
N TYR A 57 -4.90 -16.65 1.83
CA TYR A 57 -3.98 -17.64 2.39
C TYR A 57 -3.86 -17.60 3.92
N GLU A 58 -4.74 -16.88 4.61
CA GLU A 58 -4.76 -16.73 6.06
C GLU A 58 -3.45 -16.23 6.69
N LEU A 59 -2.66 -15.46 5.93
CA LEU A 59 -1.36 -14.93 6.36
C LEU A 59 -1.54 -13.70 7.27
N LYS A 60 -2.09 -13.92 8.47
CA LYS A 60 -2.50 -12.86 9.41
C LYS A 60 -1.36 -11.94 9.86
N ILE A 61 -0.13 -12.46 9.97
CA ILE A 61 1.04 -11.66 10.39
C ILE A 61 1.48 -10.79 9.22
N ALA A 62 1.59 -11.37 8.02
CA ALA A 62 1.89 -10.61 6.81
C ALA A 62 0.88 -9.49 6.58
N PHE A 63 -0.42 -9.76 6.76
CA PHE A 63 -1.47 -8.74 6.62
C PHE A 63 -1.23 -7.54 7.54
N ARG A 64 -0.95 -7.78 8.83
CA ARG A 64 -0.73 -6.70 9.80
C ARG A 64 0.48 -5.85 9.44
N ILE A 65 1.60 -6.49 9.09
CA ILE A 65 2.83 -5.78 8.70
C ILE A 65 2.61 -4.98 7.41
N PHE A 66 1.98 -5.59 6.42
CA PHE A 66 1.72 -4.94 5.13
C PHE A 66 0.78 -3.75 5.26
N MET A 67 -0.27 -3.83 6.10
CA MET A 67 -1.15 -2.69 6.39
C MET A 67 -0.40 -1.53 7.03
N VAL A 68 0.51 -1.81 7.98
CA VAL A 68 1.36 -0.77 8.58
C VAL A 68 2.25 -0.12 7.52
N ALA A 69 2.85 -0.92 6.64
CA ALA A 69 3.69 -0.40 5.56
C ALA A 69 2.91 0.49 4.58
N ILE A 70 1.68 0.12 4.19
CA ILE A 70 0.82 0.97 3.36
C ILE A 70 0.56 2.32 4.04
N VAL A 71 0.20 2.31 5.33
CA VAL A 71 -0.05 3.53 6.10
C VAL A 71 1.21 4.41 6.17
N LEU A 72 2.38 3.82 6.44
CA LEU A 72 3.65 4.54 6.46
C LEU A 72 4.01 5.09 5.07
N GLY A 73 3.76 4.34 4.01
CA GLY A 73 3.99 4.78 2.63
C GLY A 73 3.16 6.01 2.27
N PHE A 74 1.88 6.02 2.64
CA PHE A 74 1.02 7.19 2.47
C PHE A 74 1.43 8.36 3.36
N ALA A 75 1.78 8.10 4.62
CA ALA A 75 2.26 9.15 5.53
C ALA A 75 3.51 9.85 4.97
N GLU A 76 4.46 9.09 4.44
CA GLU A 76 5.67 9.62 3.83
C GLU A 76 5.40 10.36 2.51
N LEU A 77 4.44 9.89 1.72
CA LEU A 77 3.98 10.60 0.52
C LEU A 77 3.44 11.99 0.89
N PHE A 78 2.50 12.06 1.84
CA PHE A 78 1.95 13.35 2.27
C PHE A 78 2.98 14.25 2.92
N ARG A 79 3.89 13.68 3.72
CA ARG A 79 5.01 14.43 4.32
C ARG A 79 5.89 15.05 3.25
N SER A 80 6.24 14.28 2.21
CA SER A 80 7.09 14.76 1.11
C SER A 80 6.42 15.85 0.30
N PHE A 81 5.10 15.74 0.08
CA PHE A 81 4.30 16.77 -0.60
C PHE A 81 4.23 18.08 0.19
N LEU A 82 4.15 18.00 1.52
CA LEU A 82 4.07 19.18 2.38
C LEU A 82 5.43 19.84 2.65
N MET A 83 6.50 19.05 2.65
CA MET A 83 7.87 19.50 2.92
C MET A 83 8.67 19.72 1.63
N ASP A 84 8.01 20.01 0.51
CA ASP A 84 8.70 20.17 -0.77
C ASP A 84 9.56 21.45 -0.79
N THR A 85 10.80 21.33 -0.33
CA THR A 85 11.74 22.45 -0.23
C THR A 85 12.48 22.72 -1.53
N ASN A 86 12.55 21.75 -2.45
CA ASN A 86 13.44 21.78 -3.62
C ASN A 86 12.74 21.47 -4.96
N GLY A 87 11.41 21.33 -4.98
CA GLY A 87 10.65 20.96 -6.19
C GLY A 87 10.74 19.47 -6.54
N LEU A 88 11.19 18.64 -5.60
CA LEU A 88 11.34 17.19 -5.77
C LEU A 88 10.38 16.38 -4.88
N GLY A 89 9.60 17.05 -4.03
CA GLY A 89 8.66 16.44 -3.09
C GLY A 89 7.64 15.55 -3.78
N ASP A 90 7.20 15.94 -4.99
CA ASP A 90 6.25 15.19 -5.82
C ASP A 90 6.79 13.80 -6.20
N LEU A 91 7.97 13.76 -6.82
CA LEU A 91 8.61 12.53 -7.24
C LEU A 91 9.03 11.69 -6.03
N ALA A 92 9.61 12.34 -5.01
CA ALA A 92 10.04 11.68 -3.80
C ALA A 92 8.88 11.01 -3.07
N GLY A 93 7.74 11.70 -2.93
CA GLY A 93 6.56 11.19 -2.25
C GLY A 93 5.89 10.01 -2.98
N ILE A 94 5.84 10.06 -4.32
CA ILE A 94 5.33 8.93 -5.10
C ILE A 94 6.30 7.74 -5.00
N LEU A 95 7.60 7.97 -5.18
CA LEU A 95 8.61 6.90 -5.08
C LEU A 95 8.63 6.27 -3.69
N SER A 96 8.53 7.07 -2.62
CA SER A 96 8.49 6.57 -1.24
C SER A 96 7.29 5.65 -1.02
N LEU A 97 6.11 5.99 -1.55
CA LEU A 97 4.94 5.11 -1.48
C LEU A 97 5.23 3.74 -2.13
N PHE A 98 5.80 3.72 -3.33
CA PHE A 98 6.13 2.46 -4.02
C PHE A 98 7.19 1.66 -3.27
N ILE A 99 8.26 2.32 -2.81
CA ILE A 99 9.38 1.68 -2.12
C ILE A 99 8.90 1.10 -0.78
N ILE A 100 8.23 1.90 0.05
CA ILE A 100 7.77 1.46 1.38
C ILE A 100 6.73 0.35 1.24
N THR A 101 5.79 0.46 0.29
CA THR A 101 4.77 -0.58 0.08
C THR A 101 5.42 -1.89 -0.41
N SER A 102 6.32 -1.83 -1.39
CA SER A 102 6.96 -3.03 -1.95
C SER A 102 7.90 -3.69 -0.95
N PHE A 103 8.71 -2.91 -0.24
CA PHE A 103 9.60 -3.40 0.80
C PHE A 103 8.79 -3.97 1.98
N GLY A 104 7.73 -3.27 2.38
CA GLY A 104 6.81 -3.71 3.42
C GLY A 104 6.14 -5.05 3.11
N LEU A 105 5.76 -5.28 1.84
CA LEU A 105 5.27 -6.59 1.39
C LEU A 105 6.34 -7.66 1.53
N GLY A 106 7.56 -7.39 1.07
CA GLY A 106 8.68 -8.32 1.18
C GLY A 106 8.95 -8.72 2.64
N VAL A 107 9.08 -7.74 3.53
CA VAL A 107 9.26 -7.96 4.97
C VAL A 107 8.09 -8.73 5.56
N ALA A 108 6.85 -8.36 5.23
CA ALA A 108 5.64 -9.03 5.71
C ALA A 108 5.65 -10.53 5.38
N LEU A 109 5.99 -10.89 4.14
CA LEU A 109 6.05 -12.28 3.69
C LEU A 109 7.23 -13.04 4.31
N ILE A 110 8.41 -12.42 4.42
CA ILE A 110 9.59 -13.03 5.07
C ILE A 110 9.28 -13.35 6.54
N VAL A 111 8.75 -12.38 7.29
CA VAL A 111 8.39 -12.58 8.70
C VAL A 111 7.35 -13.68 8.85
N GLN A 112 6.30 -13.66 8.00
CA GLN A 112 5.29 -14.69 8.00
C GLN A 112 5.86 -16.08 7.70
N PHE A 113 6.79 -16.18 6.76
CA PHE A 113 7.46 -17.43 6.40
C PHE A 113 8.31 -17.99 7.56
N ILE A 114 9.11 -17.14 8.21
CA ILE A 114 9.90 -17.51 9.39
C ILE A 114 9.00 -18.06 10.50
N VAL A 115 7.89 -17.40 10.80
CA VAL A 115 6.95 -17.86 11.85
C VAL A 115 6.33 -19.22 11.51
N ILE A 116 6.04 -19.49 10.23
CA ILE A 116 5.52 -20.79 9.80
C ILE A 116 6.57 -21.89 10.01
N LEU A 117 7.83 -21.65 9.64
CA LEU A 117 8.93 -22.60 9.84
C LEU A 117 9.14 -22.92 11.34
N MET A 118 9.21 -21.90 12.18
CA MET A 118 9.41 -22.07 13.64
C MET A 118 8.27 -22.83 14.32
N ARG A 119 7.04 -22.76 13.79
CA ARG A 119 5.90 -23.54 14.31
C ARG A 119 5.97 -25.00 13.88
N LYS A 120 6.49 -25.28 12.69
CA LYS A 120 6.64 -26.64 12.17
C LYS A 120 7.70 -27.43 12.92
N GLU A 121 8.77 -26.78 13.38
CA GLU A 121 9.82 -27.44 14.18
C GLU A 121 9.40 -27.76 15.62
N LYS A 122 8.32 -27.14 16.12
CA LYS A 122 7.80 -27.35 17.48
C LYS A 122 6.63 -28.34 17.53
N ALA A 123 6.21 -28.90 16.40
CA ALA A 123 5.13 -29.86 16.26
C ALA A 123 5.72 -31.25 15.97
#